data_AF-A0A3A0CMP5-F1
#
_entry.id   AF-A0A3A0CMP5-F1
#
_cell.length_a   1.000
_cell.length_b   1.000
_cell.length_c   1.000
_cell.angle_alpha   90.00
_cell.angle_beta   90.00
_cell.angle_gamma   90.00
#
_symmetry.space_group_name_H-M   'P 1'
#
loop_
_entity.id
_entity.type
_entity.pdbx_description
1 polymer ?
#
loop_
_entity_poly.entity_id
_entity_poly.type
_entity_poly.pdbx_seq_one_letter_code
_entity_poly.pdbx_strand_id
1 'polypeptide(L)'
;MVEILTIAFIAIVACVVVWVLLATATRVRACKPMYTPYKDYFLRLGRCAPHSPCPCGSGRNYGPCCRPRDVTALRAALIDLHWRRWSHRSYAGRRRSASMGHRLEDHRLPRIVMPDWVESPDRFEFPVSEDTVRSWNPCGSAVVHESDAN
;
A
#
# COMPACT_ATOMS: atom_id res chain seq x y z
N MET A 1 -51.48 24.40 1.13
CA MET A 1 -50.43 24.40 0.08
C MET A 1 -49.02 24.54 0.65
N VAL A 2 -48.77 25.49 1.58
CA VAL A 2 -47.42 25.69 2.16
C VAL A 2 -46.88 24.43 2.87
N GLU A 3 -47.71 23.73 3.65
CA GLU A 3 -47.29 22.50 4.36
C GLU A 3 -46.92 21.35 3.42
N ILE A 4 -47.60 21.22 2.28
CA ILE A 4 -47.27 20.19 1.29
C ILE A 4 -45.93 20.50 0.62
N LEU A 5 -45.66 21.78 0.34
CA LEU A 5 -44.40 22.24 -0.23
C LEU A 5 -43.23 22.05 0.74
N THR A 6 -43.41 22.29 2.04
CA THR A 6 -42.36 22.08 3.05
C THR A 6 -42.03 20.60 3.23
N ILE A 7 -43.04 19.72 3.28
CA ILE A 7 -42.82 18.27 3.38
C ILE A 7 -42.09 17.74 2.15
N ALA A 8 -42.51 18.16 0.94
CA ALA A 8 -41.85 17.76 -0.30
C ALA A 8 -40.39 18.24 -0.36
N PHE A 9 -40.11 19.47 0.07
CA PHE A 9 -38.76 20.01 0.12
C PHE A 9 -37.85 19.22 1.07
N ILE A 10 -38.33 18.91 2.29
CA ILE A 10 -37.58 18.12 3.27
C ILE A 10 -37.25 16.73 2.72
N ALA A 11 -38.21 16.07 2.05
CA ALA A 11 -38.00 14.76 1.44
C ALA A 11 -36.94 14.80 0.33
N ILE A 12 -36.94 15.82 -0.51
CA ILE A 12 -35.94 16.01 -1.57
C ILE A 12 -34.56 16.21 -0.97
N VAL A 13 -34.41 17.09 0.04
CA VAL A 13 -33.14 17.33 0.71
C VAL A 13 -32.61 16.05 1.37
N ALA A 14 -33.46 15.29 2.06
CA ALA A 14 -33.08 14.02 2.67
C ALA A 14 -32.57 13.01 1.62
N CYS A 15 -33.27 12.88 0.49
CA CYS A 15 -32.84 12.03 -0.63
C CYS A 15 -31.47 12.45 -1.19
N VAL A 16 -31.23 13.76 -1.37
CA VAL A 16 -29.94 14.28 -1.85
C VAL A 16 -28.83 13.98 -0.85
N VAL A 17 -29.07 14.18 0.45
CA VAL A 17 -28.07 13.87 1.50
C VAL A 17 -27.74 12.39 1.51
N VAL A 18 -28.74 11.50 1.48
CA VAL A 18 -28.53 10.05 1.41
C VAL A 18 -27.74 9.67 0.17
N TRP A 19 -28.08 10.25 -0.99
CA TRP A 19 -27.34 10.00 -2.23
C TRP A 19 -25.88 10.46 -2.15
N VAL A 20 -25.61 11.64 -1.58
CA VAL A 20 -24.24 12.14 -1.36
C VAL A 20 -23.47 11.24 -0.40
N LEU A 21 -24.11 10.77 0.69
CA LEU A 21 -23.49 9.84 1.64
C LEU A 21 -23.18 8.48 0.98
N LEU A 22 -24.08 7.97 0.15
CA LEU A 22 -23.85 6.74 -0.63
C LEU A 22 -22.75 6.95 -1.68
N ALA A 23 -22.72 8.08 -2.38
CA ALA A 23 -21.70 8.41 -3.37
C ALA A 23 -20.31 8.58 -2.72
N THR A 24 -20.23 9.20 -1.54
CA THR A 24 -18.99 9.32 -0.78
C THR A 24 -18.56 7.98 -0.21
N ALA A 25 -19.47 7.19 0.38
CA ALA A 25 -19.16 5.85 0.86
C ALA A 25 -18.69 4.91 -0.26
N THR A 26 -19.30 4.97 -1.44
CA THR A 26 -18.88 4.20 -2.61
C THR A 26 -17.53 4.66 -3.15
N ARG A 27 -17.24 5.97 -3.19
CA ARG A 27 -15.89 6.48 -3.52
C ARG A 27 -14.84 6.02 -2.52
N VAL A 28 -15.13 6.07 -1.22
CA VAL A 28 -14.22 5.60 -0.16
C VAL A 28 -13.99 4.08 -0.28
N ARG A 29 -15.03 3.30 -0.62
CA ARG A 29 -14.91 1.85 -0.88
C ARG A 29 -14.21 1.53 -2.20
N ALA A 30 -14.36 2.37 -3.24
CA ALA A 30 -13.69 2.24 -4.53
C ALA A 30 -12.20 2.64 -4.43
N CYS A 31 -11.87 3.52 -3.48
CA CYS A 31 -10.54 3.58 -2.86
C CYS A 31 -10.32 2.32 -2.00
N LYS A 32 -10.55 1.12 -2.56
CA LYS A 32 -10.01 -0.12 -2.00
C LYS A 32 -8.55 0.17 -1.69
N PRO A 33 -8.06 -0.24 -0.51
CA PRO A 33 -6.68 0.00 -0.15
C PRO A 33 -5.84 -0.46 -1.33
N MET A 34 -4.98 0.44 -1.84
CA MET A 34 -4.15 0.27 -3.05
C MET A 34 -3.05 -0.79 -2.84
N TYR A 35 -3.41 -1.82 -2.09
CA TYR A 35 -2.65 -2.80 -1.36
C TYR A 35 -3.03 -4.21 -1.80
N THR A 36 -4.22 -4.38 -2.39
CA THR A 36 -4.70 -5.64 -2.96
C THR A 36 -3.74 -6.29 -3.96
N PRO A 37 -3.11 -5.58 -4.94
CA PRO A 37 -2.24 -6.25 -5.89
C PRO A 37 -0.90 -6.71 -5.27
N TYR A 38 -0.52 -6.14 -4.12
CA TYR A 38 0.73 -6.48 -3.46
C TYR A 38 0.55 -7.63 -2.45
N LYS A 39 -0.69 -7.87 -1.99
CA LYS A 39 -1.02 -8.96 -1.05
C LYS A 39 -0.46 -10.30 -1.52
N ASP A 40 -0.60 -10.63 -2.80
CA ASP A 40 -0.11 -11.91 -3.34
C ASP A 40 1.42 -12.06 -3.32
N TYR A 41 2.17 -10.96 -3.45
CA TYR A 41 3.63 -10.96 -3.30
C TYR A 41 4.04 -11.08 -1.83
N PHE A 42 3.34 -10.39 -0.93
CA PHE A 42 3.55 -10.51 0.52
C PHE A 42 3.28 -11.93 1.02
N LEU A 43 2.28 -12.60 0.43
CA LEU A 43 1.96 -13.97 0.80
C LEU A 43 3.12 -14.92 0.51
N ARG A 44 3.90 -14.76 -0.57
CA ARG A 44 5.06 -15.64 -0.79
C ARG A 44 6.23 -15.36 0.15
N LEU A 45 6.62 -14.09 0.28
CA LEU A 45 7.73 -13.71 1.16
C LEU A 45 7.45 -14.06 2.63
N GLY A 46 6.18 -14.02 3.06
CA GLY A 46 5.76 -14.30 4.43
C GLY A 46 5.42 -15.78 4.68
N ARG A 47 5.18 -16.59 3.65
CA ARG A 47 4.84 -18.02 3.81
C ARG A 47 6.04 -18.96 3.75
N CYS A 48 7.10 -18.59 3.03
CA CYS A 48 8.25 -19.46 2.81
C CYS A 48 9.47 -18.99 3.59
N ALA A 49 10.00 -19.87 4.46
CA ALA A 49 11.26 -19.62 5.14
C ALA A 49 12.43 -19.61 4.13
N PRO A 50 13.53 -18.86 4.37
CA PRO A 50 14.69 -18.88 3.46
C PRO A 50 15.28 -20.27 3.22
N HIS A 51 15.21 -21.15 4.23
CA HIS A 51 15.73 -22.51 4.18
C HIS A 51 14.70 -23.54 3.72
N SER A 52 13.43 -23.18 3.52
CA SER A 52 12.41 -24.11 3.02
C SER A 52 12.59 -24.36 1.52
N PRO A 53 12.18 -25.54 0.99
CA PRO A 53 12.19 -25.79 -0.44
C PRO A 53 11.39 -24.72 -1.19
N CYS A 54 11.93 -24.24 -2.31
CA CYS A 54 11.34 -23.16 -3.06
C CYS A 54 10.06 -23.64 -3.79
N PRO A 55 8.94 -22.91 -3.70
CA PRO A 55 7.67 -23.32 -4.31
C PRO A 55 7.65 -23.26 -5.84
N CYS A 56 8.72 -22.77 -6.48
CA CYS A 56 8.82 -22.76 -7.94
C CYS A 56 9.20 -24.12 -8.56
N GLY A 57 9.45 -25.15 -7.74
CA GLY A 57 9.80 -26.48 -8.22
C GLY A 57 11.26 -26.65 -8.63
N SER A 58 12.14 -25.68 -8.36
CA SER A 58 13.56 -25.74 -8.71
C SER A 58 14.37 -26.75 -7.88
N GLY A 59 13.80 -27.29 -6.79
CA GLY A 59 14.51 -28.13 -5.81
C GLY A 59 15.52 -27.38 -4.94
N ARG A 60 15.69 -26.06 -5.12
CA ARG A 60 16.59 -25.22 -4.31
C ARG A 60 15.85 -24.63 -3.10
N ASN A 61 16.61 -24.18 -2.09
CA ASN A 61 16.06 -23.42 -0.98
C ASN A 61 15.49 -22.08 -1.47
N TYR A 62 14.43 -21.58 -0.85
CA TYR A 62 13.74 -20.35 -1.24
C TYR A 62 14.66 -19.12 -1.21
N GLY A 63 15.49 -19.00 -0.18
CA GLY A 63 16.44 -17.92 0.06
C GLY A 63 17.33 -17.59 -1.14
N PRO A 64 18.09 -18.56 -1.69
CA PRO A 64 18.89 -18.34 -2.89
C PRO A 64 18.11 -18.46 -4.21
N CYS A 65 16.85 -18.91 -4.20
CA CYS A 65 16.06 -19.15 -5.40
C CYS A 65 15.17 -17.96 -5.77
N CYS A 66 13.90 -17.97 -5.36
CA CYS A 66 12.95 -16.93 -5.74
C CYS A 66 12.96 -15.71 -4.81
N ARG A 67 13.47 -15.84 -3.58
CA ARG A 67 13.44 -14.74 -2.60
C ARG A 67 14.07 -13.44 -3.11
N PRO A 68 15.25 -13.40 -3.77
CA PRO A 68 15.85 -12.13 -4.21
C PRO A 68 14.97 -11.40 -5.24
N ARG A 69 14.34 -12.16 -6.13
CA ARG A 69 13.38 -11.63 -7.12
C ARG A 69 12.14 -11.07 -6.43
N ASP A 70 11.59 -11.80 -5.47
CA ASP A 70 10.40 -11.38 -4.72
C ASP A 70 10.68 -10.12 -3.89
N VAL A 71 11.84 -10.02 -3.23
CA VAL A 71 12.29 -8.83 -2.50
C VAL A 71 12.45 -7.62 -3.42
N THR A 72 13.05 -7.83 -4.60
CA THR A 72 13.22 -6.76 -5.60
C THR A 72 11.87 -6.25 -6.11
N ALA A 73 10.95 -7.17 -6.42
CA ALA A 73 9.60 -6.84 -6.84
C ALA A 73 8.84 -6.07 -5.75
N LEU A 74 8.98 -6.48 -4.49
CA LEU A 74 8.41 -5.78 -3.34
C LEU A 74 8.98 -4.36 -3.21
N ARG A 75 10.29 -4.19 -3.32
CA ARG A 75 10.91 -2.86 -3.24
C ARG A 75 10.37 -1.94 -4.34
N ALA A 76 10.29 -2.40 -5.58
CA ALA A 76 9.74 -1.63 -6.69
C ALA A 76 8.26 -1.25 -6.47
N ALA A 77 7.47 -2.17 -5.92
CA ALA A 77 6.09 -1.92 -5.53
C ALA A 77 5.97 -0.81 -4.46
N LEU A 78 6.83 -0.85 -3.44
CA LEU A 78 6.84 0.16 -2.38
C LEU A 78 7.31 1.53 -2.88
N ILE A 79 8.26 1.58 -3.82
CA ILE A 79 8.65 2.81 -4.52
C ILE A 79 7.44 3.41 -5.22
N ASP A 80 6.71 2.61 -6.01
CA ASP A 80 5.56 3.12 -6.78
C ASP A 80 4.40 3.55 -5.87
N LEU A 81 4.18 2.84 -4.76
CA LEU A 81 3.20 3.22 -3.74
C LEU A 81 3.53 4.58 -3.11
N HIS A 82 4.78 4.76 -2.66
CA HIS A 82 5.25 6.03 -2.09
C HIS A 82 5.18 7.15 -3.10
N TRP A 83 5.66 6.90 -4.33
CA TRP A 83 5.61 7.85 -5.42
C TRP A 83 4.20 8.33 -5.69
N ARG A 84 3.23 7.42 -5.88
CA ARG A 84 1.84 7.80 -6.16
C ARG A 84 1.23 8.63 -5.04
N ARG A 85 1.55 8.31 -3.78
CA ARG A 85 1.05 9.07 -2.63
C ARG A 85 1.66 10.47 -2.56
N TRP A 86 2.96 10.57 -2.80
CA TRP A 86 3.69 11.83 -2.81
C TRP A 86 3.30 12.69 -4.01
N SER A 87 3.30 12.13 -5.22
CA SER A 87 2.97 12.82 -6.47
C SER A 87 1.52 13.28 -6.50
N HIS A 88 0.58 12.56 -5.89
CA HIS A 88 -0.80 13.04 -5.79
C HIS A 88 -0.92 14.31 -4.93
N ARG A 89 -0.01 14.54 -3.97
CA ARG A 89 0.02 15.79 -3.19
C ARG A 89 0.72 16.92 -3.93
N SER A 90 1.83 16.63 -4.62
CA SER A 90 2.68 17.68 -5.21
C SER A 90 2.42 17.96 -6.69
N TYR A 91 1.89 16.99 -7.46
CA TYR A 91 1.74 17.07 -8.92
C TYR A 91 0.51 16.30 -9.41
N ALA A 92 -0.64 16.97 -9.47
CA ALA A 92 -1.83 16.40 -10.10
C ALA A 92 -1.58 16.07 -11.58
N GLY A 93 -1.77 14.81 -11.99
CA GLY A 93 -1.82 14.41 -13.41
C GLY A 93 -0.80 13.38 -13.91
N ARG A 94 0.24 12.99 -13.15
CA ARG A 94 1.18 11.91 -13.54
C ARG A 94 1.28 10.82 -12.48
N ARG A 95 1.09 9.55 -12.90
CA ARG A 95 0.84 8.41 -11.98
C ARG A 95 1.96 7.38 -11.86
N ARG A 96 3.05 7.47 -12.64
CA ARG A 96 4.13 6.45 -12.63
C ARG A 96 5.48 7.06 -12.24
N SER A 97 6.20 6.37 -11.35
CA SER A 97 7.55 6.74 -10.89
C SER A 97 8.58 6.68 -12.02
N ALA A 98 8.54 5.64 -12.85
CA ALA A 98 9.50 5.41 -13.93
C ALA A 98 9.59 6.56 -14.96
N SER A 99 8.50 7.27 -15.20
CA SER A 99 8.47 8.41 -16.16
C SER A 99 9.13 9.68 -15.62
N MET A 100 9.63 9.66 -14.39
CA MET A 100 10.02 10.86 -13.64
C MET A 100 11.43 10.75 -13.06
N GLY A 101 12.26 9.87 -13.62
CA GLY A 101 13.64 9.60 -13.17
C GLY A 101 14.45 10.88 -12.90
N HIS A 102 14.42 11.85 -13.83
CA HIS A 102 15.13 13.13 -13.64
C HIS A 102 14.67 13.93 -12.41
N ARG A 103 13.39 13.84 -12.01
CA ARG A 103 12.87 14.59 -10.86
C ARG A 103 13.13 13.91 -9.52
N LEU A 104 13.53 12.63 -9.54
CA LEU A 104 13.98 11.97 -8.32
C LEU A 104 15.33 12.52 -7.85
N GLU A 105 16.07 13.19 -8.73
CA GLU A 105 17.30 13.91 -8.37
C GLU A 105 16.96 15.15 -7.51
N ASP A 106 15.94 15.91 -7.91
CA ASP A 106 15.48 17.12 -7.19
C ASP A 106 14.62 16.80 -5.97
N HIS A 107 13.87 15.70 -6.02
CA HIS A 107 12.97 15.26 -4.96
C HIS A 107 13.28 13.83 -4.56
N ARG A 108 14.20 13.69 -3.60
CA ARG A 108 14.51 12.39 -3.03
C ARG A 108 13.26 11.78 -2.43
N LEU A 109 12.91 10.58 -2.89
CA LEU A 109 11.86 9.80 -2.27
C LEU A 109 12.20 9.52 -0.81
N PRO A 110 11.20 9.50 0.10
CA PRO A 110 11.42 9.07 1.46
C PRO A 110 12.01 7.66 1.47
N ARG A 111 12.85 7.37 2.47
CA ARG A 111 13.47 6.05 2.64
C ARG A 111 12.37 5.01 2.77
N ILE A 112 12.45 3.99 1.93
CA ILE A 112 11.50 2.87 1.97
C ILE A 112 11.93 1.92 3.06
N VAL A 113 11.03 1.70 4.01
CA VAL A 113 11.19 0.72 5.08
C VAL A 113 10.53 -0.59 4.62
N MET A 114 11.32 -1.64 4.45
CA MET A 114 10.79 -2.98 4.19
C MET A 114 10.33 -3.61 5.52
N PRO A 115 9.46 -4.62 5.50
CA PRO A 115 9.10 -5.33 6.73
C PRO A 115 10.31 -6.04 7.33
N ASP A 116 10.40 -6.10 8.66
CA ASP A 116 11.51 -6.74 9.37
C ASP A 116 11.69 -8.21 8.98
N TRP A 117 10.61 -8.94 8.74
CA TRP A 117 10.63 -10.35 8.28
C TRP A 117 11.12 -10.52 6.83
N VAL A 118 11.24 -9.42 6.09
CA VAL A 118 11.88 -9.39 4.78
C VAL A 118 13.38 -9.08 4.93
N GLU A 119 13.74 -8.09 5.75
CA GLU A 119 15.13 -7.65 5.97
C GLU A 119 15.96 -8.63 6.79
N SER A 120 15.35 -9.20 7.83
CA SER A 120 15.99 -10.10 8.79
C SER A 120 15.14 -11.36 8.97
N PRO A 121 14.97 -12.20 7.93
CA PRO A 121 14.08 -13.36 8.00
C PRO A 121 14.45 -14.35 9.09
N ASP A 122 15.74 -14.48 9.43
CA ASP A 122 16.19 -15.43 10.45
C ASP A 122 15.70 -15.10 11.86
N ARG A 123 15.13 -13.91 12.07
CA ARG A 123 14.51 -13.47 13.33
C ARG A 123 13.03 -13.82 13.45
N PHE A 124 12.43 -14.41 12.41
CA PHE A 124 10.99 -14.66 12.35
C PHE A 124 10.71 -16.13 12.09
N GLU A 125 9.68 -16.65 12.75
CA GLU A 125 9.12 -17.95 12.43
C GLU A 125 8.26 -17.86 11.16
N PHE A 126 8.41 -18.86 10.29
CA PHE A 126 7.64 -18.97 9.05
C PHE A 126 6.68 -20.17 9.14
N PRO A 127 5.45 -20.05 8.61
CA PRO A 127 4.88 -18.87 7.96
C PRO A 127 4.61 -17.73 8.95
N VAL A 128 4.96 -16.51 8.55
CA VAL A 128 4.69 -15.28 9.32
C VAL A 128 3.18 -15.18 9.54
N SER A 129 2.79 -14.88 10.78
CA SER A 129 1.36 -14.80 11.15
C SER A 129 0.61 -13.80 10.27
N GLU A 130 -0.65 -14.08 9.95
CA GLU A 130 -1.45 -13.18 9.12
C GLU A 130 -1.63 -11.81 9.79
N ASP A 131 -1.66 -11.76 11.12
CA ASP A 131 -1.74 -10.52 11.90
C ASP A 131 -0.46 -9.69 11.80
N THR A 132 0.73 -10.33 11.82
CA THR A 132 2.00 -9.64 11.55
C THR A 132 2.04 -9.07 10.13
N VAL A 133 1.53 -9.81 9.14
CA VAL A 133 1.45 -9.32 7.75
C VAL A 133 0.44 -8.17 7.62
N ARG A 134 -0.71 -8.25 8.30
CA ARG A 134 -1.79 -7.25 8.26
C ARG A 134 -1.44 -5.97 9.03
N SER A 135 -0.69 -6.08 10.12
CA SER A 135 -0.27 -4.94 10.94
C SER A 135 0.85 -4.12 10.29
N TRP A 136 1.62 -4.71 9.37
CA TRP A 136 2.64 -3.96 8.66
C TRP A 136 2.01 -2.92 7.70
N ASN A 137 2.38 -1.66 7.95
CA ASN A 137 1.92 -0.52 7.18
C ASN A 137 3.12 0.22 6.57
N PRO A 138 3.37 0.12 5.25
CA PRO A 138 4.53 0.74 4.61
C PRO A 138 4.43 2.27 4.59
N CYS A 139 3.23 2.78 4.86
CA CYS A 139 2.92 4.20 4.89
C CYS A 139 3.01 4.78 6.32
N GLY A 140 3.11 3.94 7.35
CA GLY A 140 3.12 4.33 8.76
C GLY A 140 4.52 4.41 9.38
N SER A 141 5.50 3.74 8.78
CA SER A 141 6.89 3.70 9.26
C SER A 141 7.71 4.96 8.90
N ALA A 142 7.14 5.92 8.17
CA ALA A 142 7.83 7.12 7.71
C ALA A 142 7.82 8.31 8.71
N VAL A 143 7.44 8.10 9.98
CA VAL A 143 7.21 9.22 10.92
C VAL A 143 8.34 9.41 11.95
N VAL A 144 9.45 8.68 11.86
CA VAL A 144 10.58 8.88 12.78
C VAL A 144 11.77 9.48 12.03
N HIS A 145 12.21 10.65 12.50
CA HIS A 145 13.37 11.45 12.09
C HIS A 145 13.15 12.51 11.01
N GLU A 146 12.46 13.58 11.39
CA GLU A 146 12.71 14.94 10.85
C GLU A 146 12.93 15.97 11.98
N SER A 147 13.36 15.50 13.15
CA SER A 147 13.70 16.34 14.31
C SER A 147 15.21 16.39 14.64
N ASP A 148 16.05 15.68 13.87
CA ASP A 148 17.51 15.63 14.11
C ASP A 148 18.34 16.34 13.03
N ALA A 149 17.69 17.16 12.20
CA ALA A 149 18.35 18.00 11.20
C ALA A 149 18.17 19.49 11.57
N ASN A 150 18.69 19.88 12.74
CA ASN A 150 19.00 21.28 13.03
C ASN A 150 20.14 21.38 14.05
#